data_AF-X1G4I4-F1
#
_entry.id   AF-X1G4I4-F1
#
_cell.length_a   1.000
_cell.length_b   1.000
_cell.length_c   1.000
_cell.angle_alpha   90.00
_cell.angle_beta   90.00
_cell.angle_gamma   90.00
#
_symmetry.space_group_name_H-M   'P 1'
#
loop_
_entity.id
_entity.type
_entity.pdbx_description
1 polymer ?
#
loop_
_entity_poly.entity_id
_entity_poly.type
_entity_poly.pdbx_seq_one_letter_code
_entity_poly.pdbx_strand_id
1 'polypeptide(L)' 'MSKDESKLGVAIVGCGTVGGAAAAILTDDAQGLRGRCGMEMDLLHIVDVDFSHAEELGLDSRLFRTDLGEVLGDTSVDV' A
#
# COMPACT_ATOMS: atom_id res chain seq x y z
N MET A 1 -12.59 -26.48 1.61
CA MET A 1 -11.36 -25.66 1.67
C MET A 1 -11.73 -24.46 2.52
N SER A 2 -11.24 -24.41 3.75
CA SER A 2 -11.71 -23.48 4.77
C SER A 2 -10.61 -22.47 5.12
N LYS A 3 -11.09 -21.30 5.56
CA LYS A 3 -10.41 -20.12 6.12
C LYS A 3 -9.99 -19.09 5.08
N ASP A 4 -10.59 -17.90 5.19
CA ASP A 4 -10.25 -16.69 4.45
C ASP A 4 -8.75 -16.62 4.14
N GLU A 5 -8.39 -16.39 2.87
CA GLU A 5 -7.15 -15.69 2.59
C GLU A 5 -7.32 -14.31 3.22
N SER A 6 -6.87 -14.15 4.47
CA SER A 6 -6.98 -12.90 5.20
C SER A 6 -6.20 -11.84 4.43
N LYS A 7 -6.91 -10.99 3.69
CA LYS A 7 -6.34 -9.81 3.05
C LYS A 7 -6.09 -8.76 4.14
N LEU A 8 -4.95 -8.09 4.07
CA LEU A 8 -4.59 -6.95 4.90
C LEU A 8 -4.54 -5.71 4.01
N GLY A 9 -5.44 -4.76 4.24
CA GLY A 9 -5.37 -3.45 3.60
C GLY A 9 -4.30 -2.58 4.25
N VAL A 10 -3.39 -2.03 3.44
CA VAL A 10 -2.29 -1.19 3.91
C VAL A 10 -2.41 0.20 3.30
N ALA A 11 -2.20 1.23 4.12
CA ALA A 11 -1.97 2.58 3.65
C ALA A 11 -0.57 3.07 4.03
N ILE A 12 0.11 3.76 3.11
CA ILE A 12 1.41 4.38 3.37
C ILE A 12 1.22 5.89 3.47
N VAL A 13 1.67 6.49 4.58
CA VAL A 13 1.72 7.94 4.76
C VAL A 13 3.16 8.42 4.58
N GLY A 14 3.39 9.17 3.52
CA GLY A 14 4.70 9.59 3.02
C GLY A 14 5.26 8.58 2.02
N CYS A 15 5.62 9.06 0.83
CA CYS A 15 6.19 8.37 -0.32
C CYS A 15 7.53 9.01 -0.75
N GLY A 16 8.34 9.43 0.22
CA GLY A 16 9.76 9.70 0.01
C GLY A 16 10.56 8.40 -0.12
N THR A 17 11.85 8.42 0.20
CA THR A 17 12.74 7.26 0.03
C THR A 17 12.25 5.98 0.71
N VAL A 18 11.79 6.06 1.96
CA VAL A 18 11.38 4.88 2.74
C VAL A 18 9.99 4.40 2.30
N GLY A 19 9.03 5.32 2.23
CA GLY A 19 7.65 4.99 1.87
C GLY A 19 7.51 4.52 0.43
N GLY A 20 8.24 5.12 -0.51
CA GLY A 20 8.32 4.69 -1.90
C GLY A 20 8.88 3.29 -2.04
N ALA A 21 10.01 2.99 -1.37
CA ALA A 21 10.57 1.64 -1.36
C ALA A 21 9.62 0.61 -0.74
N ALA A 22 8.92 0.97 0.35
CA ALA A 22 7.93 0.09 0.97
C ALA A 22 6.74 -0.18 0.03
N ALA A 23 6.21 0.85 -0.63
CA ALA A 23 5.13 0.74 -1.59
C ALA A 23 5.51 -0.13 -2.81
N ALA A 24 6.73 0.05 -3.33
CA ALA A 24 7.26 -0.77 -4.41
C ALA A 24 7.38 -2.24 -4.00
N ILE A 25 7.91 -2.54 -2.81
CA ILE A 25 8.00 -3.93 -2.33
C ILE A 25 6.61 -4.57 -2.15
N LEU A 26 5.65 -3.82 -1.60
CA LEU A 26 4.26 -4.30 -1.43
C LEU A 26 3.59 -4.66 -2.75
N THR A 27 3.92 -3.95 -3.83
CA THR A 27 3.29 -4.13 -5.15
C THR A 27 4.06 -5.10 -6.04
N ASP A 28 5.39 -5.01 -6.09
CA ASP A 28 6.23 -5.83 -6.97
C ASP A 28 6.48 -7.26 -6.44
N ASP A 29 6.53 -7.46 -5.11
CA ASP A 29 6.80 -8.75 -4.46
C ASP A 29 5.60 -9.28 -3.66
N ALA A 30 4.37 -9.04 -4.14
CA ALA A 30 3.15 -9.49 -3.47
C ALA A 30 3.16 -11.00 -3.17
N GLN A 31 3.67 -11.82 -4.11
CA GLN A 31 3.77 -13.27 -3.93
C GLN A 31 4.80 -13.66 -2.86
N GLY A 32 5.98 -13.03 -2.84
CA GLY A 32 7.03 -13.31 -1.86
C GLY A 32 6.64 -12.85 -0.45
N LEU A 33 5.95 -11.72 -0.34
CA LEU A 33 5.35 -11.27 0.92
C LEU A 33 4.28 -12.24 1.41
N ARG A 34 3.37 -12.66 0.54
CA ARG A 34 2.36 -13.67 0.87
C ARG A 34 2.98 -14.97 1.37
N GLY A 35 4.06 -15.43 0.73
CA GLY A 35 4.79 -16.63 1.16
C GLY A 35 5.43 -16.51 2.54
N ARG A 36 5.89 -15.32 2.93
CA ARG A 36 6.53 -15.05 4.23
C ARG A 36 5.54 -14.78 5.35
N CYS A 37 4.49 -14.03 5.06
CA CYS A 37 3.52 -13.55 6.04
C CYS A 37 2.30 -14.49 6.18
N GLY A 38 2.07 -15.37 5.20
CA GLY A 38 0.91 -16.26 5.17
C GLY A 38 -0.41 -15.55 4.87
N MET A 39 -0.35 -14.30 4.40
CA MET A 39 -1.51 -13.45 4.14
C MET A 39 -1.24 -12.53 2.94
N GLU A 40 -2.29 -12.11 2.23
CA GLU A 40 -2.18 -11.21 1.08
C GLU A 40 -2.24 -9.76 1.57
N MET A 41 -1.26 -8.94 1.19
CA MET A 41 -1.20 -7.53 1.56
C MET A 41 -1.57 -6.70 0.35
N ASP A 42 -2.62 -5.90 0.45
CA ASP A 42 -3.10 -5.03 -0.60
C ASP A 42 -2.77 -3.57 -0.21
N LEU A 43 -1.89 -2.92 -0.98
CA LEU A 43 -1.64 -1.49 -0.84
C LEU A 43 -2.83 -0.72 -1.41
N LEU A 44 -3.58 -0.03 -0.55
CA LEU A 44 -4.83 0.66 -0.91
C LEU A 44 -4.62 2.14 -1.18
N HIS A 45 -3.77 2.79 -0.38
CA HIS A 45 -3.53 4.23 -0.47
C HIS A 45 -2.06 4.58 -0.22
N ILE A 46 -1.62 5.63 -0.91
CA ILE A 46 -0.37 6.34 -0.69
C ILE A 46 -0.73 7.80 -0.45
N VAL A 47 -0.47 8.29 0.76
CA VAL A 47 -0.73 9.67 1.15
C VAL A 47 0.57 10.46 1.07
N ASP A 48 0.65 11.45 0.19
CA ASP A 48 1.77 12.38 0.13
C ASP A 48 1.29 13.77 -0.33
N VAL A 49 2.11 14.78 -0.05
CA VAL A 49 1.99 16.13 -0.60
C VAL A 49 2.60 16.24 -2.00
N ASP A 50 3.54 15.35 -2.36
CA ASP A 50 4.18 15.27 -3.67
C ASP A 50 4.33 13.81 -4.13
N PHE A 51 3.86 13.50 -5.34
CA PHE A 51 3.87 12.15 -5.89
C PHE A 51 4.95 11.91 -6.94
N SER A 52 5.82 12.89 -7.20
CA SER A 52 6.88 12.77 -8.22
C SER A 52 7.73 11.51 -8.02
N HIS A 53 8.07 11.17 -6.77
CA HIS A 53 8.83 9.95 -6.47
C HIS A 53 8.01 8.67 -6.69
N ALA A 54 6.72 8.68 -6.33
CA ALA A 54 5.83 7.54 -6.57
C ALA A 54 5.67 7.26 -8.07
N GLU A 55 5.57 8.31 -8.88
CA GLU A 55 5.50 8.23 -10.34
C GLU A 55 6.82 7.70 -10.95
N GLU A 56 7.97 8.16 -10.46
CA GLU A 56 9.30 7.64 -10.87
C GLU A 56 9.43 6.13 -10.60
N LEU A 57 8.84 5.65 -9.51
CA LEU A 57 8.81 4.24 -9.14
C LEU A 57 7.75 3.44 -9.92
N GLY A 58 6.94 4.09 -10.77
CA GLY A 58 5.89 3.44 -11.54
C GLY A 58 4.68 2.99 -10.70
N LEU A 59 4.49 3.57 -9.51
CA LEU A 59 3.35 3.26 -8.65
C LEU A 59 2.05 3.76 -9.27
N ASP A 60 0.97 3.01 -9.04
CA ASP A 60 -0.33 3.32 -9.62
C ASP A 60 -0.94 4.58 -9.01
N SER A 61 -1.11 5.62 -9.83
CA SER A 61 -1.74 6.89 -9.43
C SER A 61 -3.12 6.76 -8.81
N ARG A 62 -3.84 5.64 -9.03
CA ARG A 62 -5.13 5.37 -8.37
C ARG A 62 -5.00 5.24 -6.85
N LEU A 63 -3.80 4.93 -6.34
CA LEU A 63 -3.48 4.82 -4.92
C LEU A 63 -3.24 6.20 -4.28
N PHE A 64 -3.03 7.27 -5.05
CA PHE A 64 -2.53 8.54 -4.53
C PHE A 64 -3.64 9.34 -3.85
N ARG A 65 -3.39 9.82 -2.63
CA ARG A 65 -4.31 10.64 -1.82
C ARG A 65 -3.59 11.83 -1.23
N THR A 66 -4.12 13.03 -1.39
CA THR A 66 -3.56 14.23 -0.75
C THR A 66 -4.16 14.50 0.63
N ASP A 67 -5.31 13.89 0.95
CA ASP A 67 -5.99 14.04 2.22
C ASP A 67 -5.88 12.78 3.08
N LEU A 68 -5.16 12.88 4.20
CA LEU A 68 -5.04 11.81 5.17
C LEU A 68 -6.38 11.45 5.81
N GLY A 69 -7.30 12.41 5.94
CA GLY A 69 -8.62 12.21 6.54
C GLY A 69 -9.47 11.18 5.79
N GLU A 70 -9.37 11.16 4.46
CA GLU A 70 -10.05 10.18 3.61
C GLU A 70 -9.57 8.75 3.89
N VAL A 71 -8.27 8.59 4.11
CA VAL A 71 -7.64 7.27 4.37
C VAL A 71 -7.94 6.79 5.78
N LEU A 72 -7.91 7.68 6.79
CA LEU A 72 -8.27 7.34 8.17
C LEU A 72 -9.75 6.95 8.32
N GLY A 73 -10.61 7.41 7.42
CA GLY A 73 -12.02 7.03 7.37
C GLY A 73 -12.30 5.75 6.59
N ASP A 74 -11.32 5.20 5.89
CA ASP A 74 -11.49 4.00 5.07
C ASP A 74 -11.40 2.72 5.93
N THR A 75 -12.54 2.07 6.13
CA THR A 75 -12.63 0.83 6.92
C THR A 75 -11.98 -0.39 6.27
N SER A 76 -11.51 -0.28 5.02
CA SER A 76 -10.74 -1.33 4.36
C SER A 76 -9.23 -1.26 4.67
N VAL A 77 -8.76 -0.18 5.31
CA VAL A 77 -7.37 -0.04 5.76
C VAL A 77 -7.23 -0.66 7.15
N ASP A 78 -6.34 -1.64 7.28
CA ASP A 78 -6.02 -2.31 8.54
C ASP A 78 -4.77 -1.74 9.23
N VAL A 79 -3.80 -1.27 8.43
CA VAL A 79 -2.48 -0.74 8.87
C VAL A 79 -2.13 0.55 8.16
#